data_AF-A0A954BL78-F1
#
_entry.id   AF-A0A954BL78-F1
#
_cell.length_a   1.000
_cell.length_b   1.000
_cell.length_c   1.000
_cell.angle_alpha   90.00
_cell.angle_beta   90.00
_cell.angle_gamma   90.00
#
_symmetry.space_group_name_H-M   'P 1'
#
loop_
_entity.id
_entity.type
_entity.pdbx_description
1 polymer ?
#
loop_
_entity_poly.entity_id
_entity_poly.type
_entity_poly.pdbx_seq_one_letter_code
_entity_poly.pdbx_strand_id
1 'polypeptide(L)' 'MIPITEYAGRDVAVFGLGRTGLSAAKALKAGGARVHAWDDNEETRAKAEAAGLTLSDINKRDWQTFAALVLSPG' A
#
# COMPACT_ATOMS: atom_id res chain seq x y z
N MET A 1 -15.39 1.69 -5.01
CA MET A 1 -13.93 1.81 -5.14
C MET A 1 -13.57 1.45 -6.57
N ILE A 2 -12.79 2.26 -7.26
CA ILE A 2 -12.35 1.98 -8.63
C ILE A 2 -11.05 1.14 -8.54
N PRO A 3 -11.00 -0.08 -9.10
CA PRO A 3 -9.78 -0.88 -9.07
C PRO A 3 -8.70 -0.32 -10.02
N ILE A 4 -7.44 -0.40 -9.61
CA ILE A 4 -6.27 -0.01 -10.44
C ILE A 4 -5.64 -1.29 -10.99
N THR A 5 -5.89 -1.61 -12.25
CA THR A 5 -5.53 -2.90 -12.87
C THR A 5 -4.18 -2.89 -13.57
N GLU A 6 -3.59 -1.72 -13.81
CA GLU A 6 -2.31 -1.55 -14.50
C GLU A 6 -1.13 -2.23 -13.77
N TYR A 7 -1.28 -2.44 -12.46
CA TYR A 7 -0.29 -3.11 -11.61
C TYR A 7 -0.67 -4.55 -11.25
N ALA A 8 -1.63 -5.17 -11.95
CA ALA A 8 -2.01 -6.56 -11.71
C ALA A 8 -0.78 -7.48 -11.74
N GLY A 9 -0.58 -8.26 -10.66
CA GLY A 9 0.56 -9.15 -10.54
C GLY A 9 1.92 -8.46 -10.41
N ARG A 10 1.97 -7.15 -10.09
CA ARG A 10 3.20 -6.40 -9.77
C ARG A 10 3.24 -6.03 -8.29
N ASP A 11 4.45 -5.90 -7.74
CA ASP A 11 4.67 -5.40 -6.38
C ASP A 11 4.61 -3.88 -6.38
N VAL A 12 3.78 -3.29 -5.51
CA VAL A 12 3.61 -1.83 -5.38
C VAL A 12 3.75 -1.43 -3.93
N ALA A 13 4.68 -0.52 -3.66
CA ALA A 13 4.86 0.08 -2.34
C ALA A 13 3.89 1.24 -2.15
N VAL A 14 3.22 1.30 -1.00
CA VAL A 14 2.37 2.43 -0.58
C VAL A 14 2.88 2.95 0.75
N PHE A 15 3.32 4.20 0.79
CA PHE A 15 3.81 4.86 1.99
C PHE A 15 2.86 5.99 2.42
N GLY A 16 2.45 5.95 3.68
CA GLY A 16 1.40 6.79 4.23
C GLY A 16 0.05 6.10 4.11
N LEU A 17 -0.56 5.77 5.25
CA LEU A 17 -1.79 4.97 5.36
C LEU A 17 -2.92 5.74 6.07
N GLY A 18 -2.88 7.06 6.00
CA GLY A 18 -4.01 7.93 6.33
C GLY A 18 -5.21 7.69 5.40
N ARG A 19 -6.06 8.71 5.22
CA ARG A 19 -7.31 8.56 4.46
C ARG A 19 -7.10 8.18 2.98
N THR A 20 -6.26 8.93 2.27
CA THR A 20 -6.00 8.74 0.84
C THR A 20 -5.11 7.54 0.57
N GLY A 21 -4.08 7.33 1.40
CA GLY A 21 -3.19 6.18 1.28
C GLY A 21 -3.90 4.84 1.47
N LEU A 22 -4.80 4.75 2.46
CA LEU A 22 -5.65 3.57 2.66
C LEU A 22 -6.55 3.30 1.46
N SER A 23 -7.13 4.35 0.86
CA SER A 23 -7.96 4.23 -0.34
C SER A 23 -7.15 3.72 -1.54
N ALA A 24 -5.96 4.29 -1.77
CA ALA A 24 -5.08 3.90 -2.86
C ALA A 24 -4.59 2.44 -2.73
N ALA A 25 -4.15 2.04 -1.53
CA ALA A 25 -3.74 0.67 -1.25
C ALA A 25 -4.87 -0.33 -1.51
N LYS A 26 -6.11 0.01 -1.14
CA LYS A 26 -7.26 -0.85 -1.42
C LYS A 26 -7.58 -0.93 -2.92
N ALA A 27 -7.51 0.18 -3.65
CA ALA A 27 -7.74 0.21 -5.09
C ALA A 27 -6.71 -0.63 -5.87
N LEU A 28 -5.44 -0.54 -5.49
CA LEU A 28 -4.35 -1.38 -6.03
C LEU A 28 -4.57 -2.86 -5.73
N LYS A 29 -4.91 -3.20 -4.48
CA LYS A 29 -5.21 -4.58 -4.08
C LYS A 29 -6.40 -5.14 -4.85
N ALA A 30 -7.47 -4.34 -5.00
CA ALA A 30 -8.66 -4.74 -5.75
C ALA A 30 -8.38 -4.95 -7.25
N GLY A 31 -7.42 -4.23 -7.82
CA GLY A 31 -6.95 -4.43 -9.20
C GLY A 31 -5.91 -5.54 -9.37
N GLY A 32 -5.55 -6.27 -8.31
CA GLY A 32 -4.68 -7.44 -8.36
C GLY A 32 -3.19 -7.14 -8.16
N ALA A 33 -2.81 -5.95 -7.70
CA ALA A 33 -1.43 -5.66 -7.32
C ALA A 33 -1.06 -6.36 -6.00
N ARG A 34 0.22 -6.73 -5.86
CA ARG A 34 0.82 -7.13 -4.58
C ARG A 34 1.18 -5.87 -3.81
N VAL A 35 0.28 -5.43 -2.95
CA VAL A 35 0.42 -4.17 -2.21
C VAL A 35 1.29 -4.35 -0.97
N HIS A 36 2.20 -3.42 -0.77
CA HIS A 36 3.12 -3.37 0.36
C HIS A 36 2.95 -2.03 1.05
N ALA A 37 2.06 -2.03 2.03
CA ALA A 37 1.60 -0.84 2.73
C ALA A 37 2.45 -0.60 3.99
N TRP A 38 2.93 0.63 4.16
CA TRP A 38 3.65 1.04 5.36
C TRP A 38 3.34 2.49 5.76
N ASP A 39 3.41 2.75 7.06
CA ASP A 39 3.32 4.06 7.68
C ASP A 39 4.24 4.07 8.91
N ASP A 40 4.83 5.20 9.25
CA ASP A 40 5.70 5.33 10.43
C ASP A 40 4.87 5.38 11.72
N ASN A 41 3.62 5.83 11.67
CA ASN A 41 2.72 5.88 12.80
C ASN A 41 2.05 4.51 13.06
N GLU A 42 2.27 3.97 14.26
CA GLU A 42 1.71 2.69 14.69
C GLU A 42 0.18 2.66 14.74
N GLU A 43 -0.46 3.75 15.16
CA GLU A 43 -1.92 3.85 15.20
C GLU A 43 -2.51 3.79 13.78
N THR A 44 -1.84 4.43 12.83
CA THR A 44 -2.23 4.39 11.41
C THR A 44 -2.06 2.98 10.83
N ARG A 45 -0.96 2.30 11.18
CA ARG A 45 -0.74 0.89 10.82
C ARG A 45 -1.84 -0.02 11.36
N ALA A 46 -2.18 0.08 12.64
CA ALA A 46 -3.25 -0.73 13.25
C ALA A 46 -4.62 -0.50 12.57
N LYS A 47 -4.95 0.76 12.23
CA LYS A 47 -6.17 1.09 11.46
C LYS A 47 -6.16 0.46 10.07
N ALA A 48 -5.02 0.45 9.39
CA ALA A 48 -4.88 -0.16 8.08
C ALA A 48 -5.05 -1.70 8.12
N GLU A 49 -4.50 -2.37 9.13
CA GLU A 49 -4.69 -3.82 9.34
C GLU A 49 -6.16 -4.15 9.64
N ALA A 50 -6.80 -3.40 10.53
CA ALA A 50 -8.23 -3.54 10.81
C ALA A 50 -9.10 -3.32 9.55
N ALA A 51 -8.60 -2.53 8.60
CA ALA A 51 -9.23 -2.29 7.30
C ALA A 51 -8.89 -3.36 6.23
N GLY A 52 -8.18 -4.44 6.60
CA GLY A 52 -7.88 -5.58 5.74
C GLY A 52 -6.66 -5.41 4.81
N LEU A 53 -5.80 -4.42 5.09
CA LEU A 53 -4.50 -4.31 4.41
C LEU A 53 -3.47 -5.19 5.10
N THR A 54 -2.59 -5.78 4.28
CA THR A 54 -1.39 -6.45 4.78
C THR A 54 -0.29 -5.43 4.86
N LEU A 55 0.26 -5.22 6.05
CA LEU A 55 1.41 -4.35 6.23
C LEU A 55 2.69 -5.05 5.82
N SER A 56 3.59 -4.28 5.23
CA SER A 56 4.94 -4.74 4.99
C SER A 56 5.89 -3.56 5.08
N ASP A 57 6.87 -3.66 5.98
CA ASP A 57 7.90 -2.63 6.15
C ASP A 57 8.73 -2.49 4.89
N ILE A 58 8.40 -1.46 4.10
CA ILE A 58 9.05 -1.18 2.82
C ILE A 58 10.51 -0.75 2.99
N ASN A 59 10.93 -0.34 4.19
CA ASN A 59 12.33 0.03 4.45
C ASN A 59 13.25 -1.18 4.55
N LYS A 60 12.70 -2.39 4.73
CA LYS A 60 13.44 -3.66 4.85
C LYS A 60 13.34 -4.53 3.59
N ARG A 61 12.90 -3.95 2.47
CA ARG A 61 12.62 -4.63 1.21
C ARG A 61 13.69 -4.32 0.16
N ASP A 62 13.82 -5.25 -0.79
CA ASP A 62 14.55 -4.96 -2.03
C ASP A 62 13.69 -4.09 -2.95
N TRP A 63 14.10 -2.84 -3.11
CA TRP A 63 13.41 -1.84 -3.93
C TRP A 63 13.42 -2.14 -5.42
N GLN A 64 14.33 -2.99 -5.91
CA GLN A 64 14.37 -3.39 -7.31
C GLN A 64 13.15 -4.23 -7.72
N THR A 65 12.41 -4.76 -6.74
CA THR A 65 11.22 -5.59 -6.96
C THR A 65 9.94 -4.77 -7.20
N PHE A 66 9.89 -3.51 -6.76
CA PHE A 66 8.70 -2.69 -6.88
C PHE A 66 8.56 -2.09 -8.27
N ALA A 67 7.35 -2.17 -8.83
CA ALA A 67 7.00 -1.49 -10.07
C ALA A 67 6.68 -0.01 -9.86
N ALA A 68 6.26 0.36 -8.65
CA ALA A 68 5.92 1.74 -8.31
C ALA A 68 5.95 1.98 -6.79
N LEU A 69 6.10 3.27 -6.44
CA LEU A 69 5.90 3.81 -5.11
C LEU A 69 4.75 4.83 -5.14
N VAL A 70 3.73 4.60 -4.33
CA VAL A 70 2.65 5.56 -4.10
C VAL A 70 2.89 6.27 -2.78
N LEU A 71 3.16 7.56 -2.85
CA LEU A 71 3.35 8.42 -1.68
C LEU A 71 2.03 9.12 -1.35
N SER A 72 1.55 8.93 -0.12
CA SER A 72 0.42 9.67 0.44
C SER A 72 0.74 10.21 1.85
N PRO A 73 1.82 11.00 2.01
CA PRO A 73 2.18 11.58 3.31
C PRO A 73 1.14 12.64 3.72
N GLY A 74 0.67 12.57 4.97
CA GLY A 74 -0.29 13.50 5.56
C GLY A 74 -0.82 13.04 6.90
#